data_AF-A0A914JR91-F1
#
_entry.id   AF-A0A914JR91-F1
#
_cell.length_a   1.000
_cell.length_b   1.000
_cell.length_c   1.000
_cell.angle_alpha   90.00
_cell.angle_beta   90.00
_cell.angle_gamma   90.00
#
_symmetry.space_group_name_H-M   'P 1'
#
loop_
_entity.id
_entity.type
_entity.pdbx_description
1 polymer ?
#
loop_
_entity_poly.entity_id
_entity_poly.type
_entity_poly.pdbx_seq_one_letter_code
_entity_poly.pdbx_strand_id
1 'polypeptide(L)'
;GGMIVHSEDTIEHSLKVDIYRINALFGSPDVVSRLRSTPLALSPESSLSWLCFSTGGQICTMDSDFVVRRLAPSNFWMPIFEGSTVLKSEDHSFWPIAVLDSESHLVEPKMRFLVCKSSSFPIPSKKLVPLTEKWDLPLCDKESARTGLEADLIRNELVYSASKLAKSMGQNKTADLTKLAKEHLATLLKLFSVAMNAGKENRAYELSAVCHTDQGIQMMCNLAAKKGKMTLKNKIEDYGLSKDEILENRSSNMSLYSEEPHLAPLKTITLKRKVTTTS
;
A
#
# COMPACT_ATOMS: atom_id res chain seq x y z
N GLY A 1 -14.60 -7.79 0.64
CA GLY A 1 -15.11 -8.71 -0.38
C GLY A 1 -14.05 -8.84 -1.46
N GLY A 2 -13.74 -10.05 -1.89
CA GLY A 2 -12.86 -10.31 -3.02
C GLY A 2 -13.66 -10.88 -4.20
N MET A 3 -13.17 -10.67 -5.41
CA MET A 3 -13.72 -11.18 -6.65
C MET A 3 -12.65 -12.05 -7.32
N ILE A 4 -13.03 -13.26 -7.72
CA ILE A 4 -12.18 -14.11 -8.56
C ILE A 4 -12.38 -13.63 -9.99
N VAL A 5 -11.28 -13.49 -10.72
CA VAL A 5 -11.30 -13.09 -12.13
C VAL A 5 -10.85 -14.30 -12.93
N HIS A 6 -11.63 -14.66 -13.95
CA HIS A 6 -11.25 -15.64 -14.95
C HIS A 6 -10.94 -14.89 -16.23
N SER A 7 -9.70 -14.96 -16.72
CA SER A 7 -9.30 -14.46 -18.03
C SER A 7 -8.83 -15.66 -18.84
N GLU A 8 -9.57 -16.03 -19.88
CA GLU A 8 -9.31 -17.20 -20.72
C GLU A 8 -8.30 -16.92 -21.85
N ASP A 9 -7.90 -15.66 -22.04
CA ASP A 9 -7.07 -15.24 -23.17
C ASP A 9 -5.57 -15.21 -22.83
N THR A 10 -4.76 -15.89 -23.65
CA THR A 10 -3.29 -15.99 -23.57
C THR A 10 -2.56 -14.78 -24.18
N ILE A 11 -3.27 -13.70 -24.46
CA ILE A 11 -2.69 -12.48 -25.04
C ILE A 11 -2.36 -11.55 -23.86
N GLU A 12 -1.14 -10.99 -23.82
CA GLU A 12 -0.79 -9.92 -22.88
C GLU A 12 -1.70 -8.71 -23.11
N HIS A 13 -2.87 -8.73 -22.49
CA HIS A 13 -3.75 -7.58 -22.46
C HIS A 13 -3.15 -6.58 -21.47
N SER A 14 -2.99 -5.34 -21.92
CA SER A 14 -2.73 -4.20 -21.04
C SER A 14 -3.98 -3.97 -20.17
N LEU A 15 -4.10 -4.75 -19.09
CA LEU A 15 -5.18 -4.61 -18.13
C LEU A 15 -5.02 -3.29 -17.39
N LYS A 16 -6.16 -2.70 -17.02
CA LYS A 16 -6.22 -1.40 -16.37
C LYS A 16 -7.22 -1.44 -15.23
N VAL A 17 -6.89 -0.76 -14.13
CA VAL A 17 -7.78 -0.59 -12.98
C VAL A 17 -8.26 0.85 -12.93
N ASP A 18 -9.57 1.03 -13.06
CA ASP A 18 -10.26 2.30 -12.82
C ASP A 18 -10.98 2.23 -11.46
N ILE A 19 -10.66 3.17 -10.58
CA ILE A 19 -11.17 3.22 -9.20
C ILE A 19 -12.18 4.35 -9.10
N TYR A 20 -13.38 4.03 -8.64
CA TYR A 20 -14.48 4.98 -8.48
C TYR A 20 -14.85 5.12 -7.01
N ARG A 21 -15.22 6.34 -6.61
CA ARG A 21 -15.99 6.59 -5.39
C ARG A 21 -17.43 6.82 -5.78
N ILE A 22 -18.31 6.09 -5.10
CA ILE A 22 -19.76 6.24 -5.25
C ILE A 22 -20.27 6.86 -3.95
N ASN A 23 -20.79 8.09 -4.02
CA ASN A 23 -21.46 8.70 -2.87
C ASN A 23 -22.95 8.33 -2.90
N ALA A 24 -23.33 7.32 -2.14
CA ALA A 24 -24.73 6.91 -2.00
C ALA A 24 -25.41 7.74 -0.91
N LEU A 25 -25.58 9.05 -1.15
CA LEU A 25 -26.54 9.83 -0.37
C LEU A 25 -27.95 9.52 -0.90
N PHE A 26 -28.85 9.26 0.04
CA PHE A 26 -30.26 8.87 -0.13
C PHE A 26 -30.87 9.22 -1.52
N GLY A 27 -31.01 8.19 -2.36
CA GLY A 27 -31.93 8.23 -3.50
C GLY A 27 -31.42 8.76 -4.83
N SER A 28 -30.19 9.29 -4.94
CA SER A 28 -29.58 9.56 -6.26
C SER A 28 -28.11 9.14 -6.34
N PRO A 29 -27.73 8.24 -7.27
CA PRO A 29 -26.35 7.78 -7.47
C PRO A 29 -25.49 8.78 -8.24
N ASP A 30 -25.73 10.09 -8.10
CA ASP A 30 -25.30 11.06 -9.12
C ASP A 30 -23.85 11.54 -9.00
N VAL A 31 -23.12 11.20 -7.93
CA VAL A 31 -21.70 11.57 -7.83
C VAL A 31 -20.83 10.32 -7.77
N VAL A 32 -20.58 9.78 -8.97
CA VAL A 32 -19.50 8.83 -9.24
C VAL A 32 -18.28 9.63 -9.67
N SER A 33 -17.28 9.76 -8.81
CA SER A 33 -16.00 10.38 -9.20
C SER A 33 -14.96 9.28 -9.42
N ARG A 34 -14.32 9.28 -10.59
CA ARG A 34 -13.14 8.44 -10.82
C ARG A 34 -12.00 8.98 -9.97
N LEU A 35 -11.60 8.22 -8.96
CA LEU A 35 -10.50 8.57 -8.08
C LEU A 35 -9.16 8.38 -8.78
N ARG A 36 -8.98 7.23 -9.45
CA ARG A 36 -7.70 6.79 -10.00
C ARG A 36 -7.89 5.91 -11.22
N SER A 37 -6.85 5.84 -12.03
CA SER A 37 -6.78 5.08 -13.25
C SER A 37 -5.33 4.67 -13.43
N THR A 38 -5.02 3.36 -13.37
CA THR A 38 -3.63 2.88 -13.42
C THR A 38 -3.54 1.57 -14.22
N PRO A 39 -2.50 1.37 -15.05
CA PRO A 39 -2.21 0.06 -15.62
C PRO A 39 -2.05 -0.99 -14.52
N LEU A 40 -2.56 -2.18 -14.74
CA LEU A 40 -2.43 -3.30 -13.82
C LEU A 40 -1.08 -3.98 -14.02
N ALA A 41 -0.30 -4.10 -12.96
CA ALA A 41 0.92 -4.90 -12.99
C ALA A 41 0.58 -6.39 -12.76
N LEU A 42 1.08 -7.25 -13.65
CA LEU A 42 1.01 -8.70 -13.58
C LEU A 42 2.43 -9.28 -13.75
N SER A 43 2.63 -10.53 -13.34
CA SER A 43 3.83 -11.27 -13.71
C SER A 43 3.84 -11.54 -15.23
N PRO A 44 5.01 -11.72 -15.85
CA PRO A 44 5.09 -12.09 -17.27
C PRO A 44 4.19 -13.30 -17.58
N GLU A 45 3.45 -13.24 -18.68
CA GLU A 45 2.57 -14.34 -19.14
C GLU A 45 1.47 -14.78 -18.15
N SER A 46 1.27 -14.05 -17.06
CA SER A 46 0.26 -14.36 -16.04
C SER A 46 -1.06 -13.64 -16.33
N SER A 47 -2.15 -14.17 -15.76
CA SER A 47 -3.49 -13.56 -15.84
C SER A 47 -3.98 -13.11 -14.47
N LEU A 48 -4.86 -12.11 -14.44
CA LEU A 48 -5.49 -11.68 -13.19
C LEU A 48 -6.38 -12.81 -12.64
N SER A 49 -6.10 -13.28 -11.42
CA SER A 49 -6.81 -14.37 -10.77
C SER A 49 -7.71 -13.90 -9.61
N TRP A 50 -7.36 -12.80 -8.94
CA TRP A 50 -8.12 -12.27 -7.81
C TRP A 50 -7.97 -10.77 -7.64
N LEU A 51 -9.03 -10.11 -7.19
CA LEU A 51 -9.08 -8.67 -6.89
C LEU A 51 -9.84 -8.47 -5.58
N CYS A 52 -9.32 -7.63 -4.69
CA CYS A 52 -10.03 -7.27 -3.46
C CYS A 52 -9.70 -5.84 -2.99
N PHE A 53 -10.42 -5.42 -1.97
CA PHE A 53 -9.94 -4.38 -1.06
C PHE A 53 -9.35 -5.03 0.18
N SER A 54 -8.23 -4.51 0.67
CA SER A 54 -7.69 -4.83 1.99
C SER A 54 -8.61 -4.30 3.09
N THR A 55 -8.37 -4.72 4.33
CA THR A 55 -9.15 -4.23 5.50
C THR A 55 -9.02 -2.72 5.71
N GLY A 56 -7.90 -2.11 5.30
CA GLY A 56 -7.69 -0.66 5.27
C GLY A 56 -8.13 0.02 3.96
N GLY A 57 -8.89 -0.67 3.12
CA GLY A 57 -9.57 -0.09 1.95
C GLY A 57 -8.67 0.17 0.74
N GLN A 58 -7.52 -0.50 0.64
CA GLN A 58 -6.60 -0.39 -0.49
C GLN A 58 -6.86 -1.51 -1.50
N ILE A 59 -6.76 -1.21 -2.79
CA ILE A 59 -6.93 -2.24 -3.82
C ILE A 59 -5.74 -3.19 -3.79
N CYS A 60 -6.06 -4.49 -3.83
CA CYS A 60 -5.10 -5.56 -3.95
C CYS A 60 -5.52 -6.51 -5.08
N THR A 61 -4.54 -7.10 -5.75
CA THR A 61 -4.72 -8.08 -6.82
C THR A 61 -3.82 -9.29 -6.59
N MET A 62 -4.15 -10.41 -7.23
CA MET A 62 -3.27 -11.57 -7.35
C MET A 62 -3.38 -12.11 -8.78
N ASP A 63 -2.24 -12.45 -9.36
CA ASP A 63 -2.17 -13.10 -10.68
C ASP A 63 -2.13 -14.64 -10.57
N SER A 64 -2.05 -15.31 -11.71
CA SER A 64 -1.98 -16.78 -11.81
C SER A 64 -0.69 -17.37 -11.26
N ASP A 65 0.35 -16.55 -11.05
CA ASP A 65 1.61 -16.94 -10.38
C ASP A 65 1.55 -16.76 -8.86
N PHE A 66 0.36 -16.46 -8.33
CA PHE A 66 0.09 -16.22 -6.92
C PHE A 66 0.83 -15.00 -6.34
N VAL A 67 1.24 -14.04 -7.16
CA VAL A 67 1.86 -12.81 -6.67
C VAL A 67 0.78 -11.82 -6.26
N VAL A 68 0.64 -11.60 -4.95
CA VAL A 68 -0.30 -10.63 -4.39
C VAL A 68 0.33 -9.25 -4.41
N ARG A 69 -0.31 -8.30 -5.10
CA ARG A 69 0.10 -6.91 -5.19
C ARG A 69 -0.91 -6.01 -4.52
N ARG A 70 -0.42 -4.92 -3.92
CA ARG A 70 -1.23 -3.85 -3.37
C ARG A 70 -0.94 -2.55 -4.11
N LEU A 71 -1.98 -1.78 -4.42
CA LEU A 71 -1.81 -0.45 -4.99
C LEU A 71 -1.36 0.55 -3.90
N ALA A 72 -0.20 1.18 -4.10
CA ALA A 72 0.31 2.21 -3.21
C ALA A 72 -0.41 3.56 -3.43
N PRO A 73 -0.42 4.47 -2.44
CA PRO A 73 -0.98 5.82 -2.60
C PRO A 73 -0.40 6.62 -3.78
N SER A 74 0.85 6.33 -4.16
CA SER A 74 1.58 6.92 -5.30
C SER A 74 1.29 6.23 -6.65
N ASN A 75 0.25 5.41 -6.74
CA ASN A 75 -0.27 4.78 -7.96
C ASN A 75 0.63 3.72 -8.63
N PHE A 76 1.60 3.15 -7.91
CA PHE A 76 2.31 1.96 -8.36
C PHE A 76 1.87 0.70 -7.60
N TRP A 77 2.04 -0.46 -8.23
CA TRP A 77 1.74 -1.75 -7.62
C TRP A 77 2.95 -2.29 -6.87
N MET A 78 2.78 -2.58 -5.58
CA MET A 78 3.82 -3.20 -4.76
C MET A 78 3.48 -4.67 -4.51
N PRO A 79 4.36 -5.63 -4.85
CA PRO A 79 4.20 -7.01 -4.40
C PRO A 79 4.36 -7.07 -2.89
N ILE A 80 3.37 -7.67 -2.22
CA ILE A 80 3.29 -7.76 -0.75
C ILE A 80 3.33 -9.20 -0.22
N PHE A 81 3.09 -10.17 -1.09
CA PHE A 81 3.11 -11.59 -0.73
C PHE A 81 3.22 -12.43 -2.01
N GLU A 82 3.92 -13.55 -1.93
CA GLU A 82 4.01 -14.52 -3.02
C GLU A 82 3.49 -15.87 -2.51
N GLY A 83 2.33 -16.28 -3.02
CA GLY A 83 1.63 -17.48 -2.55
C GLY A 83 2.41 -18.78 -2.80
N SER A 84 3.27 -18.82 -3.83
CA SER A 84 4.14 -19.97 -4.12
C SER A 84 5.05 -20.34 -2.94
N THR A 85 5.53 -19.34 -2.19
CA THR A 85 6.51 -19.51 -1.10
C THR A 85 5.97 -20.29 0.11
N VAL A 86 4.65 -20.39 0.24
CA VAL A 86 3.98 -21.14 1.33
C VAL A 86 3.44 -22.50 0.87
N LEU A 87 3.56 -22.83 -0.42
CA LEU A 87 3.17 -24.13 -0.95
C LEU A 87 4.27 -25.16 -0.68
N LYS A 88 3.87 -26.33 -0.18
CA LYS A 88 4.79 -27.43 0.16
C LYS A 88 4.93 -28.47 -0.96
N SER A 89 4.11 -28.37 -2.01
CA SER A 89 3.99 -29.36 -3.08
C SER A 89 3.41 -28.67 -4.32
N GLU A 90 3.78 -29.16 -5.49
CA GLU A 90 3.31 -28.64 -6.79
C GLU A 90 1.82 -28.89 -7.03
N ASP A 91 1.24 -29.92 -6.39
CA ASP A 91 -0.19 -30.21 -6.47
C ASP A 91 -1.04 -29.33 -5.53
N HIS A 92 -0.41 -28.46 -4.74
CA HIS A 92 -1.11 -27.50 -3.90
C HIS A 92 -1.35 -26.19 -4.65
N SER A 93 -2.47 -25.54 -4.38
CA SER A 93 -2.78 -24.21 -4.90
C SER A 93 -3.05 -23.22 -3.76
N PHE A 94 -2.63 -21.98 -3.97
CA PHE A 94 -2.86 -20.88 -3.05
C PHE A 94 -4.23 -20.25 -3.32
N TRP A 95 -5.06 -20.11 -2.30
CA TRP A 95 -6.37 -19.47 -2.41
C TRP A 95 -6.49 -18.26 -1.47
N PRO A 96 -6.50 -17.03 -2.00
CA PRO A 96 -6.55 -15.83 -1.18
C PRO A 96 -7.92 -15.66 -0.51
N ILE A 97 -7.93 -15.25 0.77
CA ILE A 97 -9.15 -14.87 1.49
C ILE A 97 -9.19 -13.34 1.68
N ALA A 98 -8.14 -12.77 2.29
CA ALA A 98 -8.13 -11.36 2.63
C ALA A 98 -6.70 -10.82 2.82
N VAL A 99 -6.49 -9.57 2.39
CA VAL A 99 -5.33 -8.76 2.76
C VAL A 99 -5.69 -7.95 4.01
N LEU A 100 -5.00 -8.25 5.11
CA LEU A 100 -5.22 -7.61 6.40
C LEU A 100 -4.19 -6.50 6.59
N ASP A 101 -4.61 -5.24 6.42
CA ASP A 101 -3.87 -4.11 6.96
C ASP A 101 -3.99 -4.14 8.49
N SER A 102 -3.00 -3.59 9.21
CA SER A 102 -2.94 -3.69 10.68
C SER A 102 -4.26 -3.21 11.33
N GLU A 103 -5.07 -4.13 11.86
CA GLU A 103 -6.28 -3.78 12.62
C GLU A 103 -5.93 -3.41 14.07
N SER A 104 -6.90 -2.89 14.86
CA SER A 104 -6.71 -2.38 16.23
C SER A 104 -5.92 -3.29 17.19
N HIS A 105 -5.83 -4.60 16.91
CA HIS A 105 -5.10 -5.59 17.69
C HIS A 105 -3.90 -6.23 16.97
N LEU A 106 -3.73 -6.02 15.66
CA LEU A 106 -2.63 -6.59 14.89
C LEU A 106 -1.59 -5.49 14.63
N VAL A 107 -0.36 -5.69 15.09
CA VAL A 107 0.75 -4.75 14.82
C VAL A 107 1.28 -4.93 13.40
N GLU A 108 1.20 -6.15 12.86
CA GLU A 108 1.80 -6.50 11.58
C GLU A 108 0.73 -6.80 10.52
N PRO A 109 0.91 -6.30 9.28
CA PRO A 109 0.01 -6.61 8.19
C PRO A 109 0.19 -8.06 7.72
N LYS A 110 -0.92 -8.71 7.38
CA LYS A 110 -0.98 -10.17 7.13
C LYS A 110 -1.77 -10.52 5.87
N MET A 111 -1.46 -11.67 5.31
CA MET A 111 -2.24 -12.32 4.27
C MET A 111 -2.99 -13.50 4.86
N ARG A 112 -4.31 -13.56 4.66
CA ARG A 112 -5.15 -14.70 5.05
C ARG A 112 -5.53 -15.50 3.81
N PHE A 113 -5.33 -16.81 3.86
CA PHE A 113 -5.49 -17.68 2.69
C PHE A 113 -5.81 -19.13 3.08
N LEU A 114 -6.13 -19.95 2.08
CA LEU A 114 -6.24 -21.41 2.18
C LEU A 114 -5.19 -22.04 1.27
N VAL A 115 -4.77 -23.26 1.62
CA VAL A 115 -4.00 -24.13 0.74
C VAL A 115 -4.94 -25.24 0.27
N CYS A 116 -5.19 -25.29 -1.03
CA CYS A 116 -6.06 -26.29 -1.65
C CYS A 116 -5.20 -27.42 -2.21
N LYS A 117 -5.57 -28.68 -1.93
CA LYS A 117 -4.83 -29.85 -2.43
C LYS A 117 -5.51 -30.42 -3.66
N SER A 118 -4.74 -30.50 -4.75
CA SER A 118 -5.16 -31.03 -6.05
C SER A 118 -6.38 -30.30 -6.63
N SER A 119 -6.58 -29.04 -6.25
CA SER A 119 -7.62 -28.15 -6.77
C SER A 119 -7.17 -26.69 -6.65
N SER A 120 -7.54 -25.86 -7.63
CA SER A 120 -7.24 -24.43 -7.62
C SER A 120 -8.14 -23.61 -6.70
N PHE A 121 -9.24 -24.19 -6.23
CA PHE A 121 -10.22 -23.55 -5.34
C PHE A 121 -10.67 -24.48 -4.19
N PRO A 122 -11.21 -23.91 -3.10
CA PRO A 122 -11.80 -24.66 -1.98
C PRO A 122 -12.98 -25.52 -2.41
N ILE A 123 -12.89 -26.83 -2.19
CA ILE A 123 -14.00 -27.76 -2.42
C ILE A 123 -14.86 -27.81 -1.15
N PRO A 124 -16.18 -27.52 -1.19
CA PRO A 124 -17.04 -27.43 0.00
C PRO A 124 -17.03 -28.67 0.92
N SER A 125 -16.84 -29.87 0.35
CA SER A 125 -16.78 -31.11 1.11
C SER A 125 -15.46 -31.33 1.85
N LYS A 126 -14.39 -30.60 1.51
CA LYS A 126 -13.09 -30.67 2.17
C LYS A 126 -13.00 -29.58 3.24
N LYS A 127 -12.82 -29.98 4.50
CA LYS A 127 -12.56 -29.03 5.58
C LYS A 127 -11.16 -28.43 5.40
N LEU A 128 -11.10 -27.14 5.07
CA LEU A 128 -9.86 -26.37 4.97
C LEU A 128 -9.74 -25.40 6.14
N VAL A 129 -8.52 -25.22 6.66
CA VAL A 129 -8.23 -24.30 7.77
C VAL A 129 -7.54 -23.06 7.20
N PRO A 130 -8.11 -21.85 7.39
CA PRO A 130 -7.44 -20.60 7.00
C PRO A 130 -6.08 -20.45 7.70
N LEU A 131 -5.05 -20.18 6.91
CA LEU A 131 -3.73 -19.80 7.38
C LEU A 131 -3.60 -18.28 7.35
N THR A 132 -2.64 -17.74 8.11
CA THR A 132 -2.38 -16.31 8.14
C THR A 132 -0.89 -16.07 8.33
N GLU A 133 -0.27 -15.40 7.36
CA GLU A 133 1.17 -15.11 7.37
C GLU A 133 1.43 -13.60 7.25
N LYS A 134 2.57 -13.15 7.77
CA LYS A 134 3.03 -11.76 7.61
C LYS A 134 3.25 -11.47 6.13
N TRP A 135 3.02 -10.23 5.70
CA TRP A 135 3.43 -9.81 4.35
C TRP A 135 4.92 -10.08 4.13
N ASP A 136 5.26 -10.78 3.05
CA ASP A 136 6.64 -11.05 2.66
C ASP A 136 6.97 -10.26 1.40
N LEU A 137 7.78 -9.21 1.59
CA LEU A 137 8.19 -8.33 0.50
C LEU A 137 9.36 -8.99 -0.25
N PRO A 138 9.37 -8.99 -1.60
CA PRO A 138 10.44 -9.58 -2.39
C PRO A 138 11.69 -8.67 -2.40
N LEU A 139 12.32 -8.53 -1.24
CA LEU A 139 13.58 -7.80 -1.09
C LEU A 139 14.78 -8.71 -1.33
N CYS A 140 15.90 -8.10 -1.72
CA CYS A 140 17.19 -8.79 -1.82
C CYS A 140 17.76 -9.07 -0.42
N ASP A 141 18.50 -10.17 -0.27
CA ASP A 141 19.22 -10.48 0.98
C ASP A 141 18.30 -10.59 2.21
N LYS A 142 17.20 -11.36 2.08
CA LYS A 142 16.13 -11.50 3.10
C LYS A 142 16.63 -11.99 4.46
N GLU A 143 17.70 -12.77 4.48
CA GLU A 143 18.30 -13.33 5.70
C GLU A 143 19.03 -12.27 6.54
N SER A 144 19.37 -11.11 5.97
CA SER A 144 20.05 -10.07 6.73
C SER A 144 19.09 -9.32 7.66
N ALA A 145 19.53 -9.08 8.90
CA ALA A 145 18.76 -8.30 9.86
C ALA A 145 18.47 -6.86 9.37
N ARG A 146 19.34 -6.32 8.51
CA ARG A 146 19.15 -5.03 7.85
C ARG A 146 17.95 -5.08 6.89
N THR A 147 17.90 -6.08 6.01
CA THR A 147 16.78 -6.25 5.08
C THR A 147 15.48 -6.48 5.83
N GLY A 148 15.51 -7.19 6.96
CA GLY A 148 14.35 -7.31 7.86
C GLY A 148 13.81 -5.95 8.31
N LEU A 149 14.67 -5.03 8.74
CA LEU A 149 14.29 -3.66 9.10
C LEU A 149 13.82 -2.83 7.90
N GLU A 150 14.43 -2.99 6.72
CA GLU A 150 13.97 -2.34 5.49
C GLU A 150 12.56 -2.81 5.10
N ALA A 151 12.29 -4.12 5.20
CA ALA A 151 10.98 -4.69 4.96
C ALA A 151 9.94 -4.15 5.95
N ASP A 152 10.27 -4.08 7.24
CA ASP A 152 9.39 -3.50 8.26
C ASP A 152 9.12 -2.01 8.01
N LEU A 153 10.13 -1.24 7.61
CA LEU A 153 9.96 0.17 7.28
C LEU A 153 8.98 0.35 6.11
N ILE A 154 9.12 -0.44 5.04
CA ILE A 154 8.24 -0.40 3.88
C ILE A 154 6.81 -0.81 4.26
N ARG A 155 6.63 -1.89 5.03
CA ARG A 155 5.31 -2.31 5.52
C ARG A 155 4.65 -1.21 6.35
N ASN A 156 5.40 -0.61 7.28
CA ASN A 156 4.91 0.48 8.13
C ASN A 156 4.48 1.68 7.29
N GLU A 157 5.25 2.06 6.27
CA GLU A 157 4.90 3.16 5.38
C GLU A 157 3.63 2.87 4.57
N LEU A 158 3.51 1.65 4.01
CA LEU A 158 2.30 1.24 3.29
C LEU A 158 1.05 1.32 4.17
N VAL A 159 1.12 0.85 5.42
CA VAL A 159 -0.03 0.84 6.34
C VAL A 159 -0.33 2.25 6.85
N TYR A 160 0.70 3.01 7.22
CA TYR A 160 0.57 4.38 7.72
C TYR A 160 -0.03 5.32 6.68
N SER A 161 0.49 5.30 5.45
CA SER A 161 0.01 6.14 4.35
C SER A 161 -1.43 5.83 3.95
N ALA A 162 -1.82 4.55 3.93
CA ALA A 162 -3.21 4.15 3.70
C ALA A 162 -4.15 4.62 4.81
N SER A 163 -3.75 4.45 6.07
CA SER A 163 -4.54 4.89 7.22
C SER A 163 -4.72 6.41 7.25
N LYS A 164 -3.67 7.16 6.89
CA LYS A 164 -3.72 8.63 6.75
C LYS A 164 -4.69 9.05 5.64
N LEU A 165 -4.64 8.38 4.49
CA LEU A 165 -5.57 8.61 3.40
C LEU A 165 -7.01 8.29 3.83
N ALA A 166 -7.26 7.12 4.41
CA ALA A 166 -8.59 6.73 4.89
C ALA A 166 -9.18 7.74 5.89
N LYS A 167 -8.36 8.26 6.82
CA LYS A 167 -8.78 9.31 7.75
C LYS A 167 -9.12 10.62 7.04
N SER A 168 -8.32 11.04 6.05
CA SER A 168 -8.65 12.22 5.22
C SER A 168 -9.93 12.05 4.41
N MET A 169 -10.35 10.81 4.12
CA MET A 169 -11.63 10.50 3.49
C MET A 169 -12.79 10.32 4.47
N GLY A 170 -12.62 10.66 5.76
CA GLY A 170 -13.69 10.58 6.77
C GLY A 170 -14.06 9.15 7.19
N GLN A 171 -13.18 8.17 6.96
CA GLN A 171 -13.45 6.78 7.38
C GLN A 171 -13.12 6.59 8.87
N ASN A 172 -14.14 6.25 9.67
CA ASN A 172 -14.03 6.12 11.13
C ASN A 172 -13.35 4.82 11.63
N LYS A 173 -13.11 3.83 10.76
CA LYS A 173 -12.47 2.55 11.12
C LYS A 173 -10.98 2.53 10.78
N THR A 174 -10.21 3.49 11.29
CA THR A 174 -8.77 3.56 10.99
C THR A 174 -7.92 3.18 12.20
N ALA A 175 -6.78 2.53 11.94
CA ALA A 175 -5.77 2.24 12.94
C ALA A 175 -5.31 3.52 13.66
N ASP A 176 -4.82 3.38 14.89
CA ASP A 176 -4.27 4.50 15.66
C ASP A 176 -3.05 5.09 14.92
N LEU A 177 -3.27 6.20 14.21
CA LEU A 177 -2.23 6.89 13.44
C LEU A 177 -1.04 7.29 14.30
N THR A 178 -1.26 7.57 15.58
CA THR A 178 -0.19 7.96 16.51
C THR A 178 0.71 6.76 16.79
N LYS A 179 0.10 5.58 17.02
CA LYS A 179 0.83 4.33 17.18
C LYS A 179 1.61 3.97 15.93
N LEU A 180 0.98 4.01 14.76
CA LEU A 180 1.63 3.71 13.48
C LEU A 180 2.80 4.67 13.18
N ALA A 181 2.63 5.96 13.44
CA ALA A 181 3.70 6.94 13.28
C ALA A 181 4.89 6.66 14.20
N LYS A 182 4.64 6.25 15.46
CA LYS A 182 5.69 5.87 16.42
C LYS A 182 6.42 4.60 15.98
N GLU A 183 5.70 3.58 15.51
CA GLU A 183 6.29 2.32 15.02
C GLU A 183 7.14 2.53 13.76
N HIS A 184 6.64 3.34 12.82
CA HIS A 184 7.39 3.77 11.64
C HIS A 184 8.68 4.49 12.04
N LEU A 185 8.59 5.52 12.89
CA LEU A 185 9.75 6.28 13.35
C LEU A 185 10.77 5.40 14.12
N ALA A 186 10.29 4.50 14.98
CA ALA A 186 11.16 3.59 15.72
C ALA A 186 11.95 2.66 14.80
N THR A 187 11.32 2.15 13.74
CA THR A 187 11.98 1.29 12.73
C THR A 187 13.01 2.09 11.92
N LEU A 188 12.65 3.31 11.52
CA LEU A 188 13.56 4.21 10.81
C LEU A 188 14.80 4.55 11.64
N LEU A 189 14.64 4.86 12.93
CA LEU A 189 15.76 5.15 13.85
C LEU A 189 16.68 3.94 14.07
N LYS A 190 16.12 2.71 14.10
CA LYS A 190 16.92 1.48 14.17
C LYS A 190 17.76 1.32 12.90
N LEU A 191 17.16 1.48 11.73
CA LEU A 191 17.86 1.34 10.46
C LEU A 191 18.94 2.43 10.29
N PHE A 192 18.64 3.67 10.70
CA PHE A 192 19.60 4.78 10.78
C PHE A 192 20.79 4.41 11.68
N SER A 193 20.53 3.86 12.87
CA SER A 193 21.58 3.44 13.80
C SER A 193 22.44 2.31 13.24
N VAL A 194 21.86 1.35 12.52
CA VAL A 194 22.60 0.28 11.82
C VAL A 194 23.54 0.87 10.77
N ALA A 195 23.07 1.82 9.96
CA ALA A 195 23.88 2.49 8.95
C ALA A 195 25.06 3.27 9.58
N MET A 196 24.81 4.01 10.66
CA MET A 196 25.86 4.74 11.38
C MET A 196 26.90 3.80 12.00
N ASN A 197 26.47 2.71 12.65
CA ASN A 197 27.38 1.75 13.27
C ASN A 197 28.24 1.02 12.22
N ALA A 198 27.75 0.87 11.00
CA ALA A 198 28.51 0.34 9.87
C ALA A 198 29.42 1.37 9.18
N GLY A 199 29.49 2.61 9.69
CA GLY A 199 30.28 3.70 9.08
C GLY A 199 29.70 4.25 7.77
N LYS A 200 28.47 3.88 7.40
CA LYS A 200 27.82 4.28 6.14
C LYS A 200 27.05 5.60 6.32
N GLU A 201 27.77 6.70 6.52
CA GLU A 201 27.16 8.01 6.85
C GLU A 201 26.25 8.55 5.74
N ASN A 202 26.59 8.36 4.46
CA ASN A 202 25.72 8.76 3.34
C ASN A 202 24.39 7.99 3.37
N ARG A 203 24.41 6.70 3.71
CA ARG A 203 23.19 5.91 3.85
C ARG A 203 22.37 6.36 5.06
N ALA A 204 23.02 6.72 6.17
CA ALA A 204 22.32 7.30 7.31
C ALA A 204 21.66 8.65 6.96
N TYR A 205 22.33 9.48 6.15
CA TYR A 205 21.76 10.73 5.63
C TYR A 205 20.54 10.48 4.73
N GLU A 206 20.60 9.52 3.80
CA GLU A 206 19.44 9.13 2.98
C GLU A 206 18.24 8.70 3.83
N LEU A 207 18.49 7.94 4.89
CA LEU A 207 17.42 7.52 5.82
C LEU A 207 16.81 8.70 6.57
N SER A 208 17.58 9.74 6.87
CA SER A 208 17.05 10.96 7.46
C SER A 208 16.10 11.72 6.53
N ALA A 209 16.33 11.64 5.22
CA ALA A 209 15.46 12.25 4.21
C ALA A 209 14.10 11.54 4.08
N VAL A 210 13.97 10.31 4.58
CA VAL A 210 12.69 9.59 4.68
C VAL A 210 11.88 10.07 5.90
N CYS A 211 12.50 10.78 6.86
CA CYS A 211 11.82 11.20 8.08
C CYS A 211 10.90 12.40 7.86
N HIS A 212 9.61 12.22 8.12
CA HIS A 212 8.61 13.26 7.92
C HIS A 212 8.34 14.13 9.16
N THR A 213 8.89 13.80 10.32
CA THR A 213 8.63 14.52 11.57
C THR A 213 9.87 15.20 12.12
N ASP A 214 9.71 16.40 12.66
CA ASP A 214 10.80 17.22 13.21
C ASP A 214 11.38 16.56 14.46
N GLN A 215 10.51 15.93 15.26
CA GLN A 215 10.92 15.09 16.37
C GLN A 215 11.88 13.98 15.91
N GLY A 216 11.58 13.31 14.79
CA GLY A 216 12.43 12.26 14.26
C GLY A 216 13.78 12.77 13.75
N ILE A 217 13.78 13.92 13.07
CA ILE A 217 15.01 14.62 12.64
C ILE A 217 15.87 14.98 13.85
N GLN A 218 15.29 15.58 14.88
CA GLN A 218 15.99 15.90 16.12
C GLN A 218 16.59 14.68 16.80
N MET A 219 15.86 13.55 16.84
CA MET A 219 16.37 12.30 17.39
C MET A 219 17.57 11.77 16.60
N MET A 220 17.55 11.86 15.26
CA MET A 220 18.68 11.47 14.41
C MET A 220 19.90 12.37 14.61
N CYS A 221 19.70 13.69 14.74
CA CYS A 221 20.77 14.64 15.10
C CYS A 221 21.43 14.25 16.42
N ASN A 222 20.62 13.97 17.46
CA ASN A 222 21.11 13.58 18.78
C ASN A 222 21.89 12.25 18.72
N LEU A 223 21.42 11.28 17.93
CA LEU A 223 22.11 10.01 17.73
C LEU A 223 23.45 10.19 17.01
N ALA A 224 23.49 11.01 15.95
CA ALA A 224 24.72 11.32 15.22
C ALA A 224 25.74 12.05 16.11
N ALA A 225 25.31 13.06 16.86
CA ALA A 225 26.16 13.78 17.81
C ALA A 225 26.72 12.85 18.90
N LYS A 226 25.88 11.98 19.48
CA LYS A 226 26.30 10.97 20.49
C LYS A 226 27.37 10.01 19.96
N LYS A 227 27.40 9.77 18.64
CA LYS A 227 28.39 8.92 17.96
C LYS A 227 29.60 9.71 17.42
N GLY A 228 29.71 11.01 17.72
CA GLY A 228 30.78 11.88 17.26
C GLY A 228 30.71 12.24 15.77
N LYS A 229 29.56 12.04 15.11
CA LYS A 229 29.36 12.24 13.66
C LYS A 229 28.84 13.65 13.36
N MET A 230 29.64 14.67 13.64
CA MET A 230 29.22 16.08 13.56
C MET A 230 28.88 16.54 12.13
N THR A 231 29.65 16.12 11.12
CA THR A 231 29.36 16.46 9.72
C THR A 231 28.02 15.89 9.26
N LEU A 232 27.71 14.65 9.63
CA LEU A 232 26.40 14.04 9.38
C LEU A 232 25.29 14.79 10.11
N LYS A 233 25.48 15.11 11.40
CA LYS A 233 24.52 15.87 12.20
C LYS A 233 24.17 17.20 11.54
N ASN A 234 25.17 17.98 11.12
CA ASN A 234 24.96 19.27 10.46
C ASN A 234 24.18 19.10 9.14
N LYS A 235 24.52 18.10 8.32
CA LYS A 235 23.76 17.81 7.09
C LYS A 235 22.29 17.48 7.35
N ILE A 236 22.01 16.71 8.40
CA ILE A 236 20.63 16.35 8.79
C ILE A 236 19.86 17.59 9.28
N GLU A 237 20.53 18.46 10.03
CA GLU A 237 19.99 19.73 10.53
C GLU A 237 19.65 20.68 9.37
N ASP A 238 20.57 20.85 8.42
CA ASP A 238 20.35 21.65 7.20
C ASP A 238 19.17 21.11 6.37
N TYR A 239 19.04 19.78 6.28
CA TYR A 239 17.90 19.15 5.61
C TYR A 239 16.57 19.45 6.32
N GLY A 240 16.55 19.39 7.65
CA GLY A 240 15.37 19.73 8.46
C GLY A 240 14.89 21.16 8.19
N LEU A 241 15.81 22.13 8.26
CA LEU A 241 15.51 23.54 8.00
C LEU A 241 14.99 23.75 6.57
N SER A 242 15.66 23.17 5.57
CA SER A 242 15.26 23.28 4.16
C SER A 242 13.86 22.72 3.92
N LYS A 243 13.48 21.66 4.64
CA LYS A 243 12.17 21.02 4.50
C LYS A 243 11.05 21.89 5.06
N ASP A 244 11.28 22.56 6.18
CA ASP A 244 10.30 23.47 6.78
C ASP A 244 10.02 24.66 5.87
N GLU A 245 11.07 25.26 5.29
CA GLU A 245 10.93 26.33 4.28
C GLU A 245 10.08 25.90 3.07
N ILE A 246 10.27 24.66 2.58
CA ILE A 246 9.47 24.13 1.46
C ILE A 246 8.00 23.96 1.86
N LEU A 247 7.72 23.52 3.09
CA LEU A 247 6.35 23.30 3.58
C LEU A 247 5.61 24.62 3.85
N GLU A 248 6.30 25.62 4.38
CA GLU A 248 5.77 26.98 4.59
C GLU A 248 5.44 27.66 3.25
N ASN A 249 6.34 27.55 2.27
CA ASN A 249 6.12 28.06 0.91
C ASN A 249 4.96 27.35 0.20
N ARG A 250 4.80 26.03 0.39
CA ARG A 250 3.65 25.29 -0.16
C ARG A 250 2.33 25.71 0.48
N SER A 251 2.31 25.93 1.79
CA SER A 251 1.09 26.34 2.51
C SER A 251 0.65 27.74 2.09
N SER A 252 1.61 28.66 1.91
CA SER A 252 1.39 30.03 1.44
C SER A 252 0.89 30.09 -0.01
N ASN A 253 1.38 29.22 -0.88
CA ASN A 253 0.92 29.11 -2.26
C ASN A 253 -0.47 28.45 -2.37
N MET A 254 -0.82 27.51 -1.49
CA MET A 254 -2.14 26.86 -1.47
C MET A 254 -3.27 27.84 -1.09
N SER A 255 -2.99 28.83 -0.23
CA SER A 255 -3.96 29.89 0.13
C SER A 255 -4.24 30.90 -0.99
N LEU A 256 -3.46 30.91 -2.07
CA LEU A 256 -3.66 31.78 -3.23
C LEU A 256 -4.59 31.17 -4.30
N TYR A 257 -4.92 29.87 -4.21
CA TYR A 257 -5.76 29.15 -5.17
C TYR A 257 -7.18 28.85 -4.67
N SER A 258 -7.68 29.59 -3.67
CA SER A 258 -9.04 29.42 -3.15
C SER A 258 -10.13 30.18 -3.92
N GLU A 259 -9.92 30.52 -5.20
CA GLU A 259 -11.05 30.85 -6.10
C GLU A 259 -11.60 29.55 -6.68
N GLU A 260 -12.85 29.23 -6.33
CA GLU A 260 -13.57 28.06 -6.83
C GLU A 260 -13.54 27.99 -8.37
N PRO A 261 -13.16 26.86 -8.99
CA PRO A 261 -13.42 26.67 -10.40
C PRO A 261 -14.91 26.42 -10.60
N HIS A 262 -15.59 27.41 -11.18
CA HIS A 262 -16.97 27.35 -11.65
C HIS A 262 -17.22 26.02 -12.39
N LEU A 263 -18.01 25.14 -11.78
CA LEU A 263 -18.44 23.88 -12.38
C LEU A 263 -19.22 24.18 -13.66
N ALA A 264 -18.68 23.78 -14.81
CA ALA A 264 -19.47 23.73 -16.03
C ALA A 264 -20.54 22.64 -15.87
N PRO A 265 -21.81 22.89 -16.22
CA PRO A 265 -22.86 21.88 -16.07
C PRO A 265 -22.57 20.69 -16.98
N LEU A 266 -22.51 19.49 -16.38
CA LEU A 266 -22.35 18.24 -17.10
C LEU A 266 -23.61 17.96 -17.93
N LYS A 267 -23.41 17.64 -19.22
CA LYS A 267 -24.49 17.22 -20.11
C LYS A 267 -25.03 15.86 -19.66
N THR A 268 -26.30 15.82 -19.27
CA THR A 268 -27.06 14.60 -18.98
C THR A 268 -27.05 13.66 -20.17
N ILE A 269 -26.48 12.46 -20.01
CA ILE A 269 -26.57 11.38 -21.00
C ILE A 269 -27.80 10.54 -20.67
N THR A 270 -28.86 10.68 -21.47
CA THR A 270 -30.06 9.84 -21.36
C THR A 270 -29.87 8.55 -22.15
N LEU A 271 -29.73 7.41 -21.46
CA LEU A 271 -29.72 6.08 -22.08
C LEU A 271 -31.15 5.66 -22.43
N LYS A 272 -31.52 5.66 -23.72
CA LYS A 272 -32.77 5.07 -24.20
C LYS A 272 -32.57 3.57 -24.41
N ARG A 273 -33.27 2.76 -23.62
CA ARG A 273 -33.31 1.29 -23.76
C ARG A 273 -34.15 0.95 -24.99
N LYS A 274 -33.53 0.38 -26.03
CA LYS A 274 -34.23 -0.17 -27.20
C LYS A 274 -34.69 -1.58 -26.84
N VAL A 275 -35.99 -1.77 -26.63
CA VAL A 275 -36.59 -3.10 -26.50
C VAL A 275 -36.84 -3.61 -27.91
N THR A 276 -36.12 -4.67 -28.29
CA THR A 276 -36.34 -5.39 -29.55
C THR A 276 -37.32 -6.52 -29.27
N THR A 277 -38.58 -6.36 -29.67
CA THR A 277 -39.54 -7.46 -29.74
C THR A 277 -39.29 -8.24 -31.02
N THR A 278 -38.83 -9.49 -30.89
CA THR A 278 -38.90 -10.49 -31.96
C THR A 278 -40.29 -11.11 -31.95
N SER A 279 -40.93 -11.05 -33.13
CA SER A 279 -42.17 -11.69 -33.60
C SER A 279 -42.92 -12.65 -32.68
#